data_AF-A0A523PPR6-F1
#
_entry.id   AF-A0A523PPR6-F1
#
_cell.length_a   1.000
_cell.length_b   1.000
_cell.length_c   1.000
_cell.angle_alpha   90.00
_cell.angle_beta   90.00
_cell.angle_gamma   90.00
#
_symmetry.space_group_name_H-M   'P 1'
#
loop_
_entity.id
_entity.type
_entity.pdbx_description
1 polymer ?
#
loop_
_entity_poly.entity_id
_entity_poly.type
_entity_poly.pdbx_seq_one_letter_code
_entity_poly.pdbx_strand_id
1 'polypeptide(L)'
;MMRIELEGPSGAIPSNLRIKLASDSALFEGSETGGPSSIHYRLFEPRMETASWSTDGRGGWILFEPDDQGAVTVYGLLPLAPLTLEIRDYTGHVVHEQALVAPVAGQQVVHQVRLRTVPMKLEGTVSDDRGIPLEGVRLSISNRTSARSNEDGRFAFLGIYPRDESLDLDASLHGYATRQLDGFIESGASELAPIVLERSRELRVRVFDEAFEPVPLSRLIATVPGYEGLWAQTLEPGRFVVEELAPGAGVVSARWGQREYKRAFAADDEELELVVPRHGALELVAAPEWVVPAEAWRAATLRLDGDAEWSLELYLEEEAGGAPQSEPEPLLPGRYRVRCETHQRVNGELVREPMAGEWELEVRSGELTRATVGQ
;
A
#
# COMPACT_ATOMS: atom_id res chain seq x y z
N MET A 1 -30.92 -6.28 -14.73
CA MET A 1 -29.81 -5.74 -15.54
C MET A 1 -29.84 -4.23 -15.40
N MET A 2 -28.69 -3.62 -15.16
CA MET A 2 -28.53 -2.17 -15.13
C MET A 2 -27.53 -1.77 -16.21
N ARG A 3 -27.86 -0.78 -17.04
CA ARG A 3 -26.93 -0.16 -17.98
C ARG A 3 -26.70 1.29 -17.54
N ILE A 4 -25.44 1.70 -17.48
CA ILE A 4 -25.03 3.08 -17.16
C ILE A 4 -24.40 3.63 -18.43
N GLU A 5 -24.84 4.82 -18.85
CA GLU A 5 -24.35 5.50 -20.05
C GLU A 5 -23.83 6.88 -19.65
N LEU A 6 -22.56 7.15 -19.94
CA LEU A 6 -21.94 8.45 -19.70
C LEU A 6 -22.19 9.39 -20.88
N GLU A 7 -22.52 10.64 -20.59
CA GLU A 7 -22.61 11.72 -21.57
C GLU A 7 -21.69 12.86 -21.12
N GLY A 8 -20.60 13.09 -21.85
CA GLY A 8 -19.68 14.18 -21.56
C GLY A 8 -20.21 15.55 -22.00
N PRO A 9 -19.60 16.67 -21.55
CA PRO A 9 -20.09 18.02 -21.81
C PRO A 9 -20.23 18.39 -23.30
N SER A 10 -19.43 17.78 -24.17
CA SER A 10 -19.44 18.00 -25.62
C SER A 10 -20.09 16.84 -26.40
N GLY A 11 -20.72 15.89 -25.70
CA GLY A 11 -21.15 14.60 -26.26
C GLY A 11 -20.01 13.60 -26.48
N ALA A 12 -18.75 14.02 -26.38
CA ALA A 12 -17.60 13.11 -26.36
C ALA A 12 -17.42 12.53 -24.95
N ILE A 13 -17.14 11.23 -24.89
CA ILE A 13 -16.95 10.51 -23.63
C ILE A 13 -15.46 10.41 -23.40
N PRO A 14 -14.94 10.95 -22.29
CA PRO A 14 -13.51 10.87 -22.02
C PRO A 14 -13.13 9.43 -21.70
N SER A 15 -12.11 8.91 -22.41
CA SER A 15 -11.60 7.53 -22.28
C SER A 15 -10.91 7.25 -20.95
N ASN A 16 -10.94 8.21 -20.03
CA ASN A 16 -10.09 8.28 -18.86
C ASN A 16 -10.93 8.27 -17.56
N LEU A 17 -12.22 7.94 -17.70
CA LEU A 17 -13.18 7.77 -16.63
C LEU A 17 -13.40 6.30 -16.30
N ARG A 18 -13.80 6.04 -15.06
CA ARG A 18 -14.12 4.74 -14.51
C ARG A 18 -15.45 4.82 -13.78
N ILE A 19 -16.23 3.76 -13.85
CA ILE A 19 -17.53 3.68 -13.18
C ILE A 19 -17.38 2.78 -11.96
N LYS A 20 -17.57 3.34 -10.77
CA LYS A 20 -17.62 2.57 -9.52
C LYS A 20 -19.07 2.43 -9.08
N LEU A 21 -19.47 1.20 -8.80
CA LEU A 21 -20.70 0.91 -8.07
C LEU A 21 -20.34 0.37 -6.69
N ALA A 22 -20.88 0.98 -5.65
CA ALA A 22 -20.70 0.56 -4.27
C ALA A 22 -22.06 0.29 -3.60
N SER A 23 -22.07 -0.52 -2.55
CA SER A 23 -23.21 -0.72 -1.66
C SER A 23 -22.70 -1.03 -0.26
N ASP A 24 -23.43 -0.59 0.77
CA ASP A 24 -23.21 -1.00 2.16
C ASP A 24 -23.76 -2.41 2.46
N SER A 25 -24.38 -3.05 1.46
CA SER A 25 -24.93 -4.40 1.52
C SER A 25 -24.35 -5.29 0.41
N ALA A 26 -24.59 -6.60 0.47
CA ALA A 26 -24.15 -7.52 -0.58
C ALA A 26 -24.63 -7.05 -1.97
N LEU A 27 -23.68 -6.85 -2.90
CA LEU A 27 -23.97 -6.38 -4.26
C LEU A 27 -24.63 -7.45 -5.14
N PHE A 28 -24.35 -8.73 -4.87
CA PHE A 28 -24.77 -9.86 -5.69
C PHE A 28 -25.39 -10.97 -4.84
N GLU A 29 -26.33 -11.70 -5.43
CA GLU A 29 -26.90 -12.90 -4.82
C GLU A 29 -25.85 -14.04 -4.78
N GLY A 30 -25.63 -14.66 -3.62
CA GLY A 30 -24.72 -15.81 -3.45
C GLY A 30 -23.33 -15.50 -2.87
N SER A 31 -23.08 -14.30 -2.31
CA SER A 31 -21.77 -13.90 -1.79
C SER A 31 -21.35 -14.55 -0.45
N GLU A 32 -22.18 -15.41 0.16
CA GLU A 32 -21.91 -15.95 1.50
C GLU A 32 -21.02 -17.21 1.53
N THR A 33 -20.83 -17.93 0.41
CA THR A 33 -20.15 -19.25 0.45
C THR A 33 -19.17 -19.55 -0.68
N GLY A 34 -18.93 -18.63 -1.61
CA GLY A 34 -17.98 -18.84 -2.72
C GLY A 34 -16.93 -17.73 -2.76
N GLY A 35 -15.66 -18.10 -2.62
CA GLY A 35 -14.53 -17.18 -2.80
C GLY A 35 -14.53 -16.47 -4.17
N PRO A 36 -13.66 -15.47 -4.34
CA PRO A 36 -13.72 -14.40 -5.35
C PRO A 36 -13.75 -14.79 -6.85
N SER A 37 -13.72 -16.07 -7.18
CA SER A 37 -13.52 -16.59 -8.53
C SER A 37 -14.80 -16.88 -9.34
N SER A 38 -16.01 -16.79 -8.76
CA SER A 38 -17.23 -17.30 -9.41
C SER A 38 -18.26 -16.25 -9.87
N ILE A 39 -18.07 -14.95 -9.60
CA ILE A 39 -18.80 -13.94 -10.38
C ILE A 39 -18.18 -13.98 -11.78
N HIS A 40 -18.83 -14.69 -12.69
CA HIS A 40 -18.33 -14.93 -14.03
C HIS A 40 -17.97 -13.59 -14.71
N TYR A 41 -16.68 -13.39 -14.98
CA TYR A 41 -16.15 -12.32 -15.85
C TYR A 41 -16.88 -12.21 -17.20
N ARG A 42 -17.61 -13.26 -17.62
CA ARG A 42 -18.48 -13.26 -18.81
C ARG A 42 -19.74 -12.42 -18.69
N LEU A 43 -20.13 -12.01 -17.48
CA LEU A 43 -21.31 -11.18 -17.25
C LEU A 43 -21.02 -9.68 -17.40
N PHE A 44 -19.76 -9.27 -17.48
CA PHE A 44 -19.39 -7.87 -17.59
C PHE A 44 -18.71 -7.61 -18.93
N GLU A 45 -19.50 -7.14 -19.89
CA GLU A 45 -19.00 -6.32 -20.99
C GLU A 45 -19.44 -4.89 -20.66
N PRO A 46 -18.52 -3.93 -20.44
CA PRO A 46 -17.06 -3.90 -20.68
C PRO A 46 -16.17 -4.43 -19.53
N ARG A 47 -14.84 -4.29 -19.68
CA ARG A 47 -13.77 -4.81 -18.80
C ARG A 47 -13.94 -4.33 -17.35
N MET A 48 -14.08 -5.29 -16.43
CA MET A 48 -13.92 -5.08 -14.99
C MET A 48 -12.43 -4.95 -14.67
N GLU A 49 -12.02 -3.84 -14.03
CA GLU A 49 -10.62 -3.59 -13.70
C GLU A 49 -10.26 -4.17 -12.33
N THR A 50 -11.07 -3.85 -11.32
CA THR A 50 -10.86 -4.28 -9.94
C THR A 50 -12.19 -4.30 -9.20
N ALA A 51 -12.29 -5.15 -8.20
CA ALA A 51 -13.46 -5.26 -7.37
C ALA A 51 -13.05 -5.74 -5.97
N SER A 52 -13.76 -5.25 -4.95
CA SER A 52 -13.54 -5.62 -3.56
C SER A 52 -14.88 -5.71 -2.88
N TRP A 53 -15.15 -6.81 -2.20
CA TRP A 53 -16.39 -7.02 -1.45
C TRP A 53 -16.13 -7.83 -0.21
N SER A 54 -16.96 -7.63 0.80
CA SER A 54 -16.90 -8.41 2.02
C SER A 54 -17.90 -9.56 1.98
N THR A 55 -17.47 -10.76 2.39
CA THR A 55 -18.34 -11.94 2.49
C THR A 55 -19.20 -11.94 3.76
N ASP A 56 -18.90 -11.05 4.72
CA ASP A 56 -19.64 -10.91 5.98
C ASP A 56 -20.83 -9.93 5.89
N GLY A 57 -21.23 -9.55 4.68
CA GLY A 57 -22.36 -8.68 4.44
C GLY A 57 -22.09 -7.17 4.57
N ARG A 58 -20.85 -6.74 4.88
CA ARG A 58 -20.46 -5.31 5.05
C ARG A 58 -20.34 -4.50 3.76
N GLY A 59 -21.05 -4.88 2.72
CA GLY A 59 -20.99 -4.17 1.46
C GLY A 59 -19.79 -4.51 0.58
N GLY A 60 -19.68 -3.78 -0.52
CA GLY A 60 -18.64 -3.98 -1.52
C GLY A 60 -18.71 -2.94 -2.62
N TRP A 61 -17.73 -2.97 -3.51
CA TRP A 61 -17.67 -2.13 -4.68
C TRP A 61 -17.03 -2.84 -5.87
N ILE A 62 -17.35 -2.35 -7.06
CA ILE A 62 -16.80 -2.80 -8.34
C ILE A 62 -16.43 -1.57 -9.16
N LEU A 63 -15.30 -1.64 -9.86
CA LEU A 63 -14.81 -0.60 -10.75
C LEU A 63 -14.74 -1.13 -12.18
N PHE A 64 -15.38 -0.42 -13.09
CA PHE A 64 -15.47 -0.75 -14.51
C PHE A 64 -14.76 0.31 -15.35
N GLU A 65 -14.08 -0.13 -16.40
CA GLU A 65 -13.73 0.72 -17.54
C GLU A 65 -14.93 0.76 -18.49
N PRO A 66 -15.52 1.92 -18.80
CA PRO A 66 -16.62 1.98 -19.75
C PRO A 66 -16.13 1.59 -21.17
N ASP A 67 -17.06 1.16 -22.02
CA ASP A 67 -16.75 0.91 -23.43
C ASP A 67 -16.44 2.21 -24.21
N ASP A 68 -16.10 2.10 -25.49
CA ASP A 68 -15.80 3.25 -26.36
C ASP A 68 -17.00 4.21 -26.53
N GLN A 69 -18.21 3.78 -26.13
CA GLN A 69 -19.44 4.57 -26.08
C GLN A 69 -19.78 5.02 -24.65
N GLY A 70 -18.84 4.92 -23.71
CA GLY A 70 -19.00 5.34 -22.32
C GLY A 70 -20.05 4.55 -21.55
N ALA A 71 -20.37 3.34 -21.97
CA ALA A 71 -21.39 2.53 -21.34
C ALA A 71 -20.82 1.36 -20.54
N VAL A 72 -21.52 1.00 -19.46
CA VAL A 72 -21.27 -0.21 -18.67
C VAL A 72 -22.59 -0.95 -18.48
N THR A 73 -22.58 -2.28 -18.68
CA THR A 73 -23.75 -3.11 -18.35
C THR A 73 -23.43 -4.07 -17.22
N VAL A 74 -24.26 -4.03 -16.18
CA VAL A 74 -24.09 -4.81 -14.94
C VAL A 74 -25.27 -5.76 -14.78
N TYR A 75 -24.95 -7.03 -14.51
CA TYR A 75 -25.91 -8.11 -14.33
C TYR A 75 -25.78 -8.69 -12.93
N GLY A 76 -26.81 -9.40 -12.47
CA GLY A 76 -26.77 -10.14 -11.20
C GLY A 76 -26.84 -9.29 -9.93
N LEU A 77 -27.03 -7.97 -10.03
CA LEU A 77 -27.22 -7.10 -8.88
C LEU A 77 -28.36 -7.60 -7.98
N LEU A 78 -28.16 -7.58 -6.67
CA LEU A 78 -29.20 -7.91 -5.70
C LEU A 78 -30.39 -6.97 -5.90
N PRO A 79 -31.60 -7.48 -6.16
CA PRO A 79 -32.76 -6.63 -6.45
C PRO A 79 -33.06 -5.63 -5.33
N LEU A 80 -33.35 -4.38 -5.71
CA LEU A 80 -33.68 -3.29 -4.78
C LEU A 80 -32.58 -2.92 -3.78
N ALA A 81 -31.36 -3.45 -3.92
CA ALA A 81 -30.24 -3.04 -3.10
C ALA A 81 -29.94 -1.54 -3.30
N PRO A 82 -29.69 -0.77 -2.22
CA PRO A 82 -29.22 0.60 -2.34
C PRO A 82 -27.79 0.60 -2.89
N LEU A 83 -27.53 1.47 -3.87
CA LEU A 83 -26.24 1.59 -4.54
C LEU A 83 -25.76 3.04 -4.51
N THR A 84 -24.46 3.22 -4.48
CA THR A 84 -23.79 4.49 -4.78
C THR A 84 -23.05 4.33 -6.10
N LEU A 85 -23.43 5.14 -7.09
CA LEU A 85 -22.73 5.28 -8.36
C LEU A 85 -21.74 6.43 -8.25
N GLU A 86 -20.46 6.14 -8.44
CA GLU A 86 -19.41 7.15 -8.55
C GLU A 86 -18.77 7.05 -9.94
N ILE A 87 -18.67 8.19 -10.63
CA ILE A 87 -17.82 8.31 -11.81
C ILE A 87 -16.50 8.88 -11.34
N ARG A 88 -15.43 8.12 -11.52
CA ARG A 88 -14.09 8.51 -11.12
C ARG A 88 -13.24 8.80 -12.34
N ASP A 89 -12.33 9.76 -12.26
CA ASP A 89 -11.26 9.85 -13.25
C ASP A 89 -10.15 8.83 -12.94
N TYR A 90 -9.14 8.76 -13.79
CA TYR A 90 -7.99 7.87 -13.53
C TYR A 90 -7.21 8.25 -12.29
N THR A 91 -7.27 9.49 -11.79
CA THR A 91 -6.59 9.86 -10.52
C THR A 91 -7.34 9.29 -9.32
N GLY A 92 -8.53 8.72 -9.54
CA GLY A 92 -9.41 8.17 -8.52
C GLY A 92 -10.37 9.20 -7.95
N HIS A 93 -10.33 10.45 -8.44
CA HIS A 93 -11.19 11.54 -8.01
C HIS A 93 -12.63 11.31 -8.47
N VAL A 94 -13.60 11.55 -7.59
CA VAL A 94 -15.03 11.42 -7.87
C VAL A 94 -15.53 12.65 -8.61
N VAL A 95 -15.72 12.51 -9.92
CA VAL A 95 -16.25 13.54 -10.82
C VAL A 95 -17.76 13.67 -10.69
N HIS A 96 -18.45 12.58 -10.36
CA HIS A 96 -19.89 12.55 -10.18
C HIS A 96 -20.26 11.46 -9.16
N GLU A 97 -21.22 11.75 -8.31
CA GLU A 97 -21.78 10.80 -7.36
C GLU A 97 -23.31 10.86 -7.39
N GLN A 98 -23.95 9.68 -7.39
CA GLN A 98 -25.39 9.55 -7.38
C GLN A 98 -25.83 8.31 -6.61
N ALA A 99 -26.81 8.49 -5.71
CA ALA A 99 -27.52 7.37 -5.10
C ALA A 99 -28.47 6.71 -6.12
N LEU A 100 -28.39 5.39 -6.21
CA LEU A 100 -29.21 4.56 -7.09
C LEU A 100 -29.87 3.42 -6.30
N VAL A 101 -30.82 2.74 -6.95
CA VAL A 101 -31.41 1.50 -6.45
C VAL A 101 -31.29 0.45 -7.54
N ALA A 102 -30.82 -0.74 -7.17
CA ALA A 102 -30.73 -1.85 -8.10
C ALA A 102 -32.11 -2.21 -8.67
N PRO A 103 -32.21 -2.57 -9.96
CA PRO A 103 -33.47 -2.93 -10.59
C PRO A 103 -34.09 -4.16 -9.94
N VAL A 104 -35.43 -4.30 -10.01
CA VAL A 104 -36.07 -5.55 -9.58
C VAL A 104 -35.63 -6.72 -10.47
N ALA A 105 -35.74 -7.95 -9.96
CA ALA A 105 -35.39 -9.14 -10.72
C ALA A 105 -36.10 -9.17 -12.09
N GLY A 106 -35.33 -9.41 -13.16
CA GLY A 106 -35.84 -9.42 -14.54
C GLY A 106 -36.01 -8.03 -15.19
N GLN A 107 -35.95 -6.93 -14.43
CA GLN A 107 -36.04 -5.58 -14.98
C GLN A 107 -34.71 -5.15 -15.64
N GLN A 108 -34.83 -4.38 -16.71
CA GLN A 108 -33.74 -3.64 -17.34
C GLN A 108 -33.93 -2.15 -17.07
N VAL A 109 -32.88 -1.50 -16.56
CA VAL A 109 -32.87 -0.06 -16.28
C VAL A 109 -31.65 0.56 -16.95
N VAL A 110 -31.84 1.70 -17.60
CA VAL A 110 -30.78 2.52 -18.19
C VAL A 110 -30.64 3.81 -17.38
N HIS A 111 -29.45 4.09 -16.87
CA HIS A 111 -29.10 5.32 -16.18
C HIS A 111 -28.19 6.17 -17.06
N GLN A 112 -28.69 7.34 -17.47
CA GLN A 112 -27.90 8.31 -18.21
C GLN A 112 -27.26 9.31 -17.25
N VAL A 113 -25.93 9.39 -17.27
CA VAL A 113 -25.15 10.27 -16.40
C VAL A 113 -24.53 11.36 -17.24
N ARG A 114 -25.02 12.59 -17.07
CA ARG A 114 -24.47 13.78 -17.74
C ARG A 114 -23.40 14.42 -16.89
N LEU A 115 -22.17 14.36 -17.35
CA LEU A 115 -21.04 15.01 -16.71
C LEU A 115 -21.08 16.49 -17.03
N ARG A 116 -21.03 17.32 -15.98
CA ARG A 116 -21.02 18.79 -16.12
C ARG A 116 -19.61 19.36 -16.16
N THR A 117 -18.67 18.66 -15.53
CA THR A 117 -17.28 19.08 -15.43
C THR A 117 -16.56 18.81 -16.74
N VAL A 118 -15.87 19.82 -17.26
CA VAL A 118 -15.05 19.69 -18.47
C VAL A 118 -13.67 19.20 -18.04
N PRO A 119 -13.15 18.12 -18.64
CA PRO A 119 -11.78 17.71 -18.37
C PRO A 119 -10.82 18.80 -18.86
N MET A 120 -9.77 19.04 -18.08
CA MET A 120 -8.70 19.95 -18.41
C MET A 120 -7.46 19.20 -18.90
N LYS A 121 -6.62 19.96 -19.61
CA LYS A 121 -5.24 19.59 -19.92
C LYS A 121 -4.34 20.25 -18.88
N LEU A 122 -3.44 19.47 -18.30
CA LEU A 122 -2.45 19.94 -17.35
C LEU A 122 -1.07 19.83 -17.99
N GLU A 123 -0.39 20.95 -18.18
CA GLU A 123 0.91 21.02 -18.86
C GLU A 123 2.00 21.47 -17.92
N GLY A 124 3.25 21.10 -18.22
CA GLY A 124 4.39 21.57 -17.47
C GLY A 124 5.71 21.35 -18.19
N THR A 125 6.78 21.75 -17.52
CA THR A 125 8.16 21.55 -17.97
C THR A 125 8.99 20.89 -16.88
N VAL A 126 9.96 20.08 -17.28
CA VAL A 126 10.96 19.46 -16.39
C VAL A 126 12.36 19.79 -16.91
N SER A 127 13.24 20.19 -15.99
CA SER A 127 14.65 20.48 -16.26
C SER A 127 15.55 19.95 -15.15
N ASP A 128 16.85 19.89 -15.40
CA ASP A 128 17.85 19.64 -14.36
C ASP A 128 18.14 20.92 -13.53
N ASP A 129 18.98 20.77 -12.51
CA ASP A 129 19.48 21.85 -11.64
C ASP A 129 20.26 22.96 -12.37
N ARG A 130 20.60 22.75 -13.66
CA ARG A 130 21.27 23.72 -14.54
C ARG A 130 20.30 24.36 -15.55
N GLY A 131 19.02 24.01 -15.50
CA GLY A 131 17.99 24.49 -16.41
C GLY A 131 18.00 23.81 -17.79
N ILE A 132 18.70 22.67 -17.94
CA ILE A 132 18.68 21.89 -19.17
C ILE A 132 17.38 21.06 -19.19
N PRO A 133 16.56 21.14 -20.25
CA PRO A 133 15.35 20.33 -20.34
C PRO A 133 15.64 18.83 -20.32
N LEU A 134 14.80 18.06 -19.63
CA LEU A 134 14.98 16.61 -19.48
C LEU A 134 13.94 15.84 -20.29
N GLU A 135 14.41 15.05 -21.26
CA GLU A 135 13.59 14.11 -22.03
C GLU A 135 13.31 12.83 -21.24
N GLY A 136 12.11 12.26 -21.41
CA GLY A 136 11.80 10.92 -20.96
C GLY A 136 11.49 10.79 -19.47
N VAL A 137 11.49 11.91 -18.72
CA VAL A 137 11.05 11.96 -17.32
C VAL A 137 9.67 11.35 -17.22
N ARG A 138 9.50 10.33 -16.38
CA ARG A 138 8.20 9.76 -16.07
C ARG A 138 7.54 10.62 -15.01
N LEU A 139 6.38 11.15 -15.34
CA LEU A 139 5.54 11.89 -14.40
C LEU A 139 4.34 11.03 -14.05
N SER A 140 4.00 10.89 -12.77
CA SER A 140 2.83 10.15 -12.32
C SER A 140 1.99 10.95 -11.34
N ILE A 141 0.67 10.94 -11.53
CA ILE A 141 -0.26 11.55 -10.60
C ILE A 141 -0.91 10.44 -9.79
N SER A 142 -0.72 10.50 -8.47
CA SER A 142 -1.29 9.56 -7.49
C SER A 142 -1.10 8.08 -7.86
N ASN A 143 0.03 7.74 -8.49
CA ASN A 143 0.38 6.40 -8.98
C ASN A 143 -0.61 5.76 -9.98
N ARG A 144 -1.50 6.53 -10.60
CA ARG A 144 -2.58 5.97 -11.45
C ARG A 144 -2.52 6.39 -12.92
N THR A 145 -1.97 7.55 -13.21
CA THR A 145 -1.68 7.97 -14.58
C THR A 145 -0.22 8.28 -14.74
N SER A 146 0.24 8.28 -15.99
CA SER A 146 1.58 8.75 -16.28
C SER A 146 1.67 9.49 -17.61
N ALA A 147 2.53 10.50 -17.63
CA ALA A 147 3.01 11.17 -18.82
C ALA A 147 4.54 11.01 -18.92
N ARG A 148 5.09 11.33 -20.09
CA ARG A 148 6.54 11.47 -20.28
C ARG A 148 6.87 12.83 -20.86
N SER A 149 7.97 13.42 -20.41
CA SER A 149 8.49 14.64 -21.04
C SER A 149 9.12 14.34 -22.40
N ASN A 150 9.01 15.29 -23.33
CA ASN A 150 9.66 15.25 -24.65
C ASN A 150 11.08 15.87 -24.61
N GLU A 151 11.73 16.00 -25.77
CA GLU A 151 13.08 16.58 -25.91
C GLU A 151 13.23 18.01 -25.36
N ASP A 152 12.15 18.79 -25.36
CA ASP A 152 12.09 20.14 -24.78
C ASP A 152 11.74 20.15 -23.28
N GLY A 153 11.71 18.98 -22.64
CA GLY A 153 11.30 18.81 -21.25
C GLY A 153 9.81 19.05 -21.00
N ARG A 154 8.98 19.19 -22.04
CA ARG A 154 7.54 19.47 -21.92
C ARG A 154 6.75 18.18 -21.74
N PHE A 155 5.72 18.22 -20.91
CA PHE A 155 4.77 17.12 -20.73
C PHE A 155 3.34 17.64 -20.63
N ALA A 156 2.37 16.75 -20.83
CA ALA A 156 0.96 17.04 -20.59
C ALA A 156 0.20 15.82 -20.08
N PHE A 157 -0.67 16.04 -19.10
CA PHE A 157 -1.74 15.11 -18.74
C PHE A 157 -3.04 15.58 -19.40
N LEU A 158 -3.74 14.64 -20.03
CA LEU A 158 -5.04 14.87 -20.64
C LEU A 158 -6.14 14.28 -19.74
N GLY A 159 -7.34 14.85 -19.83
CA GLY A 159 -8.50 14.28 -19.14
C GLY A 159 -8.55 14.54 -17.64
N ILE A 160 -7.71 15.42 -17.08
CA ILE A 160 -7.72 15.70 -15.64
C ILE A 160 -9.03 16.40 -15.30
N TYR A 161 -9.71 15.99 -14.23
CA TYR A 161 -10.87 16.73 -13.74
C TYR A 161 -10.43 17.69 -12.62
N PRO A 162 -10.74 18.99 -12.72
CA PRO A 162 -10.40 19.96 -11.68
C PRO A 162 -11.13 19.61 -10.37
N ARG A 163 -10.54 20.03 -9.26
CA ARG A 163 -10.95 19.68 -7.90
C ARG A 163 -10.49 20.76 -6.93
N ASP A 164 -11.03 20.71 -5.73
CA ASP A 164 -10.66 21.60 -4.63
C ASP A 164 -9.53 21.02 -3.74
N GLU A 165 -9.04 19.82 -4.04
CA GLU A 165 -8.03 19.08 -3.26
C GLU A 165 -6.63 19.09 -3.90
N SER A 166 -5.61 18.62 -3.17
CA SER A 166 -4.18 18.52 -3.57
C SER A 166 -3.82 17.18 -4.23
N LEU A 167 -2.94 17.18 -5.25
CA LEU A 167 -2.65 16.04 -6.17
C LEU A 167 -1.17 15.85 -5.94
N ASP A 168 -0.81 14.60 -5.72
CA ASP A 168 0.58 14.23 -5.54
C ASP A 168 1.12 13.87 -6.93
N LEU A 169 2.14 14.62 -7.36
CA LEU A 169 2.81 14.44 -8.64
C LEU A 169 4.24 13.96 -8.38
N ASP A 170 4.55 12.77 -8.87
CA ASP A 170 5.88 12.18 -8.81
C ASP A 170 6.58 12.35 -10.15
N ALA A 171 7.81 12.86 -10.13
CA ALA A 171 8.68 12.97 -11.30
C ALA A 171 9.94 12.13 -11.08
N SER A 172 10.16 11.15 -11.96
CA SER A 172 11.31 10.23 -11.88
C SER A 172 12.02 10.10 -13.23
N LEU A 173 13.35 10.08 -13.17
CA LEU A 173 14.24 9.82 -14.30
C LEU A 173 15.51 9.17 -13.75
N HIS A 174 15.96 8.09 -14.38
CA HIS A 174 17.18 7.41 -13.95
C HIS A 174 18.38 8.37 -13.93
N GLY A 175 19.16 8.32 -12.85
CA GLY A 175 20.27 9.25 -12.60
C GLY A 175 19.86 10.59 -11.98
N TYR A 176 18.58 10.78 -11.68
CA TYR A 176 18.04 11.91 -10.94
C TYR A 176 17.31 11.43 -9.68
N ALA A 177 17.19 12.32 -8.70
CA ALA A 177 16.44 12.07 -7.49
C ALA A 177 14.93 12.19 -7.80
N THR A 178 14.15 11.18 -7.40
CA THR A 178 12.70 11.21 -7.57
C THR A 178 12.11 12.35 -6.74
N ARG A 179 11.34 13.22 -7.37
CA ARG A 179 10.74 14.39 -6.73
C ARG A 179 9.23 14.23 -6.62
N GLN A 180 8.72 14.35 -5.40
CA GLN A 180 7.29 14.41 -5.12
C GLN A 180 6.88 15.89 -4.95
N LEU A 181 5.77 16.26 -5.57
CA LEU A 181 5.18 17.59 -5.48
C LEU A 181 3.78 17.46 -4.87
N ASP A 182 3.68 17.81 -3.59
CA ASP A 182 2.40 17.82 -2.87
C ASP A 182 1.66 19.14 -3.10
N GLY A 183 0.33 19.12 -3.04
CA GLY A 183 -0.44 20.38 -2.95
C GLY A 183 -0.60 21.15 -4.26
N PHE A 184 -0.12 20.63 -5.38
CA PHE A 184 0.44 21.52 -6.39
C PHE A 184 -0.53 22.06 -7.46
N ILE A 185 -1.75 21.54 -7.56
CA ILE A 185 -2.71 22.01 -8.59
C ILE A 185 -3.81 22.81 -7.93
N GLU A 186 -3.65 24.14 -7.93
CA GLU A 186 -4.76 25.05 -7.68
C GLU A 186 -5.88 24.77 -8.70
N SER A 187 -7.12 24.68 -8.20
CA SER A 187 -8.30 24.41 -9.02
C SER A 187 -8.34 25.34 -10.24
N GLY A 188 -8.27 24.78 -11.45
CA GLY A 188 -8.33 25.52 -12.71
C GLY A 188 -6.99 25.94 -13.34
N ALA A 189 -5.85 25.70 -12.69
CA ALA A 189 -4.54 25.95 -13.29
C ALA A 189 -4.20 24.91 -14.36
N SER A 190 -4.18 25.30 -15.64
CA SER A 190 -3.80 24.42 -16.75
C SER A 190 -2.29 24.23 -16.93
N GLU A 191 -1.48 25.02 -16.22
CA GLU A 191 -0.02 25.00 -16.30
C GLU A 191 0.58 24.86 -14.90
N LEU A 192 1.51 23.92 -14.77
CA LEU A 192 2.30 23.67 -13.57
C LEU A 192 3.51 24.58 -13.52
N ALA A 193 3.96 24.97 -12.32
CA ALA A 193 5.28 25.58 -12.22
C ALA A 193 6.37 24.60 -12.68
N PRO A 194 7.52 25.12 -13.17
CA PRO A 194 8.61 24.28 -13.64
C PRO A 194 9.10 23.29 -12.57
N ILE A 195 9.26 22.03 -12.98
CA ILE A 195 9.80 20.97 -12.15
C ILE A 195 11.31 20.93 -12.38
N VAL A 196 12.08 20.96 -11.30
CA VAL A 196 13.54 20.82 -11.35
C VAL A 196 13.91 19.49 -10.70
N LEU A 197 14.60 18.63 -11.43
CA LEU A 197 15.15 17.38 -10.89
C LEU A 197 16.63 17.58 -10.59
N GLU A 198 17.04 17.16 -9.41
CA GLU A 198 18.44 17.17 -9.01
C GLU A 198 19.08 15.82 -9.37
N ARG A 199 20.36 15.84 -9.75
CA ARG A 199 21.09 14.59 -10.01
C ARG A 199 21.12 13.76 -8.74
N SER A 200 20.87 12.46 -8.88
CA SER A 200 20.95 11.56 -7.75
C SER A 200 22.38 11.16 -7.43
N ARG A 201 22.53 10.56 -6.26
CA ARG A 201 23.75 9.87 -5.82
C ARG A 201 23.42 8.48 -5.29
N GLU A 202 24.47 7.70 -5.09
CA GLU A 202 24.40 6.41 -4.43
C GLU A 202 24.87 6.55 -2.98
N LEU A 203 24.23 5.85 -2.05
CA LEU A 203 24.70 5.67 -0.67
C LEU A 203 24.82 4.18 -0.35
N ARG A 204 26.02 3.71 -0.03
CA ARG A 204 26.25 2.34 0.43
C ARG A 204 26.11 2.27 1.94
N VAL A 205 25.26 1.40 2.43
CA VAL A 205 25.01 1.26 3.88
C VAL A 205 25.45 -0.11 4.35
N ARG A 206 26.27 -0.12 5.40
CA ARG A 206 26.64 -1.33 6.14
C ARG A 206 25.93 -1.34 7.48
N VAL A 207 25.17 -2.40 7.75
CA VAL A 207 24.49 -2.64 9.02
C VAL A 207 25.11 -3.84 9.70
N PHE A 208 25.66 -3.62 10.88
CA PHE A 208 26.31 -4.64 11.69
C PHE A 208 25.96 -4.45 13.17
N ASP A 209 26.10 -5.53 13.93
CA ASP A 209 25.91 -5.48 15.37
C ASP A 209 27.17 -5.01 16.10
N GLU A 210 27.12 -4.91 17.43
CA GLU A 210 28.27 -4.53 18.26
C GLU A 210 29.45 -5.53 18.20
N ALA A 211 29.23 -6.75 17.69
CA ALA A 211 30.26 -7.75 17.43
C ALA A 211 30.81 -7.68 15.99
N PHE A 212 30.40 -6.68 15.21
CA PHE A 212 30.71 -6.52 13.79
C PHE A 212 30.18 -7.67 12.90
N GLU A 213 29.18 -8.41 13.36
CA GLU A 213 28.47 -9.39 12.53
C GLU A 213 27.41 -8.68 11.68
N PRO A 214 27.26 -9.04 10.39
CA PRO A 214 26.26 -8.42 9.52
C PRO A 214 24.85 -8.75 9.99
N VAL A 215 23.97 -7.74 10.01
CA VAL A 215 22.57 -7.91 10.43
C VAL A 215 21.68 -8.17 9.21
N PRO A 216 20.97 -9.30 9.14
CA PRO A 216 20.14 -9.65 7.98
C PRO A 216 18.79 -8.93 8.03
N LEU A 217 18.78 -7.63 7.75
CA LEU A 217 17.53 -6.86 7.67
C LEU A 217 16.75 -7.24 6.41
N SER A 218 15.42 -7.28 6.54
CA SER A 218 14.52 -7.38 5.38
C SER A 218 14.36 -6.04 4.64
N ARG A 219 14.67 -4.92 5.31
CA ARG A 219 14.27 -3.59 4.84
C ARG A 219 15.08 -2.46 5.47
N LEU A 220 15.52 -1.52 4.63
CA LEU A 220 16.21 -0.29 5.02
C LEU A 220 15.66 0.87 4.19
N ILE A 221 15.42 2.03 4.81
CA ILE A 221 14.90 3.24 4.19
C ILE A 221 15.92 4.36 4.37
N ALA A 222 16.18 5.15 3.35
CA ALA A 222 16.83 6.45 3.48
C ALA A 222 15.84 7.58 3.21
N THR A 223 15.88 8.63 4.02
CA THR A 223 15.03 9.81 3.87
C THR A 223 15.88 11.07 3.83
N VAL A 224 15.66 11.91 2.83
CA VAL A 224 16.19 13.27 2.74
C VAL A 224 15.01 14.24 2.88
N PRO A 225 15.09 15.31 3.70
CA PRO A 225 13.98 16.25 3.85
C PRO A 225 13.51 16.82 2.50
N GLY A 226 12.20 16.76 2.24
CA GLY A 226 11.60 17.22 0.98
C GLY A 226 11.54 16.16 -0.13
N TYR A 227 11.99 14.94 0.14
CA TYR A 227 11.97 13.80 -0.77
C TYR A 227 11.27 12.59 -0.15
N GLU A 228 10.76 11.69 -1.00
CA GLU A 228 10.20 10.42 -0.55
C GLU A 228 11.29 9.55 0.12
N GLY A 229 10.89 8.68 1.04
CA GLY A 229 11.77 7.65 1.57
C GLY A 229 12.11 6.61 0.49
N LEU A 230 13.39 6.36 0.28
CA LEU A 230 13.87 5.39 -0.70
C LEU A 230 14.20 4.06 -0.03
N TRP A 231 13.66 2.98 -0.58
CA TRP A 231 14.01 1.62 -0.20
C TRP A 231 15.40 1.29 -0.71
N ALA A 232 16.26 0.79 0.17
CA ALA A 232 17.56 0.30 -0.24
C ALA A 232 17.46 -1.10 -0.86
N GLN A 233 18.27 -1.35 -1.88
CA GLN A 233 18.48 -2.69 -2.41
C GLN A 233 19.45 -3.45 -1.50
N THR A 234 19.05 -4.65 -1.07
CA THR A 234 19.94 -5.57 -0.35
C THR A 234 20.92 -6.21 -1.33
N LEU A 235 22.22 -6.04 -1.07
CA LEU A 235 23.29 -6.67 -1.85
C LEU A 235 23.68 -8.02 -1.24
N GLU A 236 23.89 -8.03 0.08
CA GLU A 236 24.18 -9.21 0.91
C GLU A 236 23.72 -8.91 2.36
N PRO A 237 23.68 -9.90 3.28
CA PRO A 237 23.32 -9.63 4.67
C PRO A 237 24.13 -8.46 5.25
N GLY A 238 23.43 -7.47 5.80
CA GLY A 238 24.06 -6.27 6.36
C GLY A 238 24.65 -5.29 5.34
N ARG A 239 24.49 -5.48 4.02
CA ARG A 239 24.94 -4.51 3.01
C ARG A 239 23.83 -4.10 2.06
N PHE A 240 23.67 -2.79 1.92
CA PHE A 240 22.60 -2.18 1.16
C PHE A 240 23.16 -1.08 0.26
N VAL A 241 22.45 -0.82 -0.83
CA VAL A 241 22.68 0.35 -1.68
C VAL A 241 21.38 1.13 -1.81
N VAL A 242 21.45 2.43 -1.57
CA VAL A 242 20.36 3.36 -1.85
C VAL A 242 20.73 4.08 -3.14
N GLU A 243 20.07 3.70 -4.23
CA GLU A 243 20.18 4.39 -5.52
C GLU A 243 19.17 5.55 -5.58
N GLU A 244 19.37 6.45 -6.54
CA GLU A 244 18.46 7.57 -6.81
C GLU A 244 18.27 8.52 -5.61
N LEU A 245 19.23 8.54 -4.68
CA LEU A 245 19.18 9.36 -3.47
C LEU A 245 19.33 10.85 -3.83
N ALA A 246 18.46 11.67 -3.26
CA ALA A 246 18.55 13.12 -3.37
C ALA A 246 19.87 13.68 -2.82
N PRO A 247 20.38 14.78 -3.39
CA PRO A 247 21.49 15.49 -2.77
C PRO A 247 21.06 16.04 -1.41
N GLY A 248 22.02 16.15 -0.50
CA GLY A 248 21.77 16.68 0.85
C GLY A 248 21.89 15.63 1.95
N ALA A 249 21.81 16.13 3.18
CA ALA A 249 21.87 15.34 4.39
C ALA A 249 20.51 14.70 4.70
N GLY A 250 20.53 13.53 5.34
CA GLY A 250 19.32 12.78 5.63
C GLY A 250 19.51 11.78 6.76
N VAL A 251 18.59 10.82 6.83
CA VAL A 251 18.58 9.76 7.84
C VAL A 251 18.35 8.42 7.15
N VAL A 252 19.21 7.45 7.44
CA VAL A 252 18.91 6.04 7.21
C VAL A 252 18.18 5.48 8.42
N SER A 253 17.08 4.76 8.16
CA SER A 253 16.31 4.03 9.14
C SER A 253 16.25 2.54 8.78
N ALA A 254 16.51 1.69 9.76
CA ALA A 254 16.38 0.24 9.65
C ALA A 254 15.51 -0.28 10.79
N ARG A 255 14.61 -1.22 10.49
CA ARG A 255 13.87 -1.94 11.52
C ARG A 255 14.52 -3.31 11.74
N TRP A 256 14.91 -3.58 12.98
CA TRP A 256 15.42 -4.88 13.40
C TRP A 256 14.66 -5.33 14.66
N GLY A 257 13.94 -6.44 14.52
CA GLY A 257 12.89 -6.82 15.46
C GLY A 257 11.82 -5.73 15.56
N GLN A 258 11.58 -5.27 16.78
CA GLN A 258 10.60 -4.23 17.07
C GLN A 258 11.18 -2.81 17.10
N ARG A 259 12.50 -2.69 16.93
CA ARG A 259 13.18 -1.42 17.08
C ARG A 259 13.52 -0.80 15.74
N GLU A 260 13.29 0.50 15.67
CA GLU A 260 13.78 1.35 14.60
C GLU A 260 15.13 1.94 15.02
N TYR A 261 16.13 1.75 14.17
CA TYR A 261 17.49 2.26 14.33
C TYR A 261 17.74 3.32 13.27
N LYS A 262 18.20 4.50 13.70
CA LYS A 262 18.41 5.66 12.82
C LYS A 262 19.85 6.13 12.86
N ARG A 263 20.37 6.53 11.70
CA ARG A 263 21.68 7.17 11.56
C ARG A 263 21.59 8.29 10.54
N ALA A 264 22.04 9.48 10.94
CA ALA A 264 22.15 10.61 10.01
C ALA A 264 23.35 10.42 9.07
N PHE A 265 23.22 10.91 7.84
CA PHE A 265 24.29 10.99 6.85
C PHE A 265 24.40 12.41 6.30
N ALA A 266 25.62 12.81 5.91
CA ALA A 266 25.93 14.08 5.26
C ALA A 266 25.68 14.02 3.74
N ALA A 267 25.68 15.19 3.10
CA ALA A 267 25.40 15.33 1.68
C ALA A 267 26.44 14.65 0.76
N ASP A 268 27.66 14.50 1.27
CA ASP A 268 28.83 13.95 0.60
C ASP A 268 29.22 12.54 1.06
N ASP A 269 28.47 11.95 1.99
CA ASP A 269 28.70 10.56 2.42
C ASP A 269 28.42 9.58 1.28
N GLU A 270 29.41 8.86 0.80
CA GLU A 270 29.24 7.75 -0.16
C GLU A 270 28.99 6.41 0.54
N GLU A 271 29.44 6.28 1.79
CA GLU A 271 29.30 5.10 2.63
C GLU A 271 28.80 5.49 4.03
N LEU A 272 27.94 4.65 4.62
CA LEU A 272 27.41 4.83 5.96
C LEU A 272 27.46 3.52 6.75
N GLU A 273 27.92 3.59 7.99
CA GLU A 273 27.87 2.49 8.94
C GLU A 273 26.76 2.72 9.98
N LEU A 274 25.83 1.77 10.07
CA LEU A 274 24.78 1.71 11.08
C LEU A 274 25.06 0.55 12.03
N VAL A 275 25.52 0.88 13.24
CA VAL A 275 25.75 -0.10 14.31
C VAL A 275 24.47 -0.26 15.12
N VAL A 276 24.01 -1.50 15.28
CA VAL A 276 22.88 -1.84 16.15
C VAL A 276 23.34 -2.72 17.31
N PRO A 277 22.61 -2.76 18.44
CA PRO A 277 22.88 -3.74 19.49
C PRO A 277 22.82 -5.15 18.94
N ARG A 278 23.58 -6.07 19.53
CA ARG A 278 23.45 -7.50 19.20
C ARG A 278 22.15 -8.05 19.80
N HIS A 279 21.25 -8.54 18.93
CA HIS A 279 19.98 -9.14 19.35
C HIS A 279 20.18 -10.62 19.67
N GLY A 280 19.32 -11.17 20.53
CA GLY A 280 19.02 -12.60 20.51
C GLY A 280 17.87 -12.88 19.53
N ALA A 281 17.40 -14.12 19.50
CA ALA A 281 16.21 -14.49 18.76
C ALA A 281 15.26 -15.30 19.64
N LEU A 282 13.96 -15.15 19.45
CA LEU A 282 12.94 -15.98 20.07
C LEU A 282 12.23 -16.79 18.98
N GLU A 283 12.20 -18.11 19.17
CA GLU A 283 11.43 -19.04 18.36
C GLU A 283 10.41 -19.72 19.26
N LEU A 284 9.14 -19.68 18.85
CA LEU A 284 8.07 -20.38 19.54
C LEU A 284 7.82 -21.71 18.86
N VAL A 285 7.68 -22.76 19.66
CA VAL A 285 7.40 -24.11 19.20
C VAL A 285 6.15 -24.61 19.89
N ALA A 286 5.14 -25.01 19.14
CA ALA A 286 3.96 -25.65 19.71
C ALA A 286 4.32 -26.99 20.37
N ALA A 287 3.81 -27.23 21.58
CA ALA A 287 3.92 -28.54 22.20
C ALA A 287 3.17 -29.59 21.32
N PRO A 288 3.68 -30.82 21.16
CA PRO A 288 3.05 -31.84 20.31
C PRO A 288 1.59 -32.15 20.65
N GLU A 289 1.24 -32.03 21.93
CA GLU A 289 -0.11 -32.23 22.47
C GLU A 289 -1.03 -31.01 22.31
N TRP A 290 -0.47 -29.85 21.95
CA TRP A 290 -1.22 -28.62 21.89
C TRP A 290 -1.96 -28.53 20.56
N VAL A 291 -3.30 -28.61 20.64
CA VAL A 291 -4.17 -28.42 19.49
C VAL A 291 -4.24 -26.92 19.19
N VAL A 292 -3.41 -26.49 18.26
CA VAL A 292 -3.49 -25.16 17.68
C VAL A 292 -4.88 -24.98 17.05
N PRO A 293 -5.68 -23.98 17.48
CA PRO A 293 -6.94 -23.68 16.83
C PRO A 293 -6.70 -23.39 15.35
N ALA A 294 -7.66 -23.76 14.50
CA ALA A 294 -7.60 -23.44 13.06
C ALA A 294 -7.64 -21.92 12.77
N GLU A 295 -7.86 -21.11 13.80
CA GLU A 295 -7.88 -19.64 13.72
C GLU A 295 -6.47 -19.07 13.91
N ALA A 296 -6.25 -17.86 13.39
CA ALA A 296 -5.00 -17.14 13.60
C ALA A 296 -4.83 -16.83 15.10
N TRP A 297 -3.82 -17.44 15.70
CA TRP A 297 -3.34 -17.08 17.02
C TRP A 297 -1.97 -16.42 16.89
N ARG A 298 -1.61 -15.65 17.92
CA ARG A 298 -0.37 -14.87 17.97
C ARG A 298 0.26 -15.02 19.34
N ALA A 299 1.56 -14.85 19.41
CA ALA A 299 2.19 -14.57 20.69
C ALA A 299 2.56 -13.10 20.79
N ALA A 300 2.10 -12.48 21.87
CA ALA A 300 2.52 -11.17 22.30
C ALA A 300 3.74 -11.30 23.21
N THR A 301 4.72 -10.40 23.10
CA THR A 301 5.86 -10.33 24.03
C THR A 301 5.93 -8.95 24.70
N LEU A 302 6.21 -8.95 26.00
CA LEU A 302 6.39 -7.77 26.86
C LEU A 302 7.77 -7.83 27.49
N ARG A 303 8.62 -6.84 27.24
CA ARG A 303 9.93 -6.76 27.88
C ARG A 303 9.77 -6.29 29.34
N LEU A 304 10.31 -7.05 30.28
CA LEU A 304 10.15 -6.81 31.72
C LEU A 304 11.20 -5.83 32.29
N ASP A 305 12.35 -5.73 31.64
CA ASP A 305 13.49 -4.92 32.12
C ASP A 305 13.57 -3.53 31.43
N GLY A 306 12.45 -3.02 30.89
CA GLY A 306 12.40 -1.74 30.16
C GLY A 306 11.00 -1.12 30.09
N ASP A 307 10.79 -0.21 29.15
CA ASP A 307 9.46 0.36 28.91
C ASP A 307 8.49 -0.76 28.51
N ALA A 308 7.49 -0.98 29.36
CA ALA A 308 6.58 -2.11 29.31
C ALA A 308 5.51 -1.90 28.24
N GLU A 309 5.84 -2.17 26.97
CA GLU A 309 4.87 -2.19 25.87
C GLU A 309 4.90 -3.55 25.15
N TRP A 310 3.72 -4.17 25.01
CA TRP A 310 3.54 -5.40 24.24
C TRP A 310 3.79 -5.07 22.77
N SER A 311 4.81 -5.68 22.15
CA SER A 311 5.39 -5.09 20.94
C SER A 311 5.69 -6.08 19.82
N LEU A 312 5.63 -7.41 20.04
CA LEU A 312 5.86 -8.43 19.00
C LEU A 312 4.57 -9.19 18.77
N GLU A 313 4.28 -9.44 17.51
CA GLU A 313 3.31 -10.45 17.11
C GLU A 313 4.09 -11.55 16.41
N LEU A 314 4.20 -12.71 17.05
CA LEU A 314 4.80 -13.89 16.46
C LEU A 314 3.69 -14.72 15.81
N TYR A 315 3.90 -15.10 14.56
CA TYR A 315 3.03 -16.02 13.82
C TYR A 315 3.67 -17.39 13.81
N LEU A 316 2.89 -18.43 14.09
CA LEU A 316 3.31 -19.79 13.87
C LEU A 316 2.68 -20.32 12.60
N GLU A 317 3.52 -20.88 11.74
CA GLU A 317 3.11 -21.49 10.51
C GLU A 317 3.09 -23.02 10.70
N GLU A 318 2.06 -23.66 10.16
CA GLU A 318 1.99 -25.13 10.14
C GLU A 318 2.93 -25.63 9.04
N GLU A 319 4.11 -26.14 9.41
CA GLU A 319 4.95 -26.86 8.46
C GLU A 319 4.29 -28.19 8.10
N ALA A 320 4.34 -28.57 6.81
CA ALA A 320 3.75 -29.81 6.32
C ALA A 320 4.32 -31.04 7.05
N GLY A 321 3.58 -31.53 8.06
CA GLY A 321 3.94 -32.70 8.87
C GLY A 321 4.78 -32.41 10.12
N GLY A 322 4.95 -31.13 10.52
CA GLY A 322 5.65 -30.70 11.73
C GLY A 322 4.74 -30.08 12.79
N ALA A 323 5.27 -29.89 14.01
CA ALA A 323 4.60 -29.05 14.99
C ALA A 323 4.71 -27.58 14.53
N PRO A 324 3.66 -26.76 14.66
CA PRO A 324 3.72 -25.35 14.31
C PRO A 324 4.90 -24.66 15.00
N GLN A 325 5.71 -23.94 14.23
CA GLN A 325 6.84 -23.16 14.71
C GLN A 325 6.80 -21.75 14.13
N SER A 326 7.30 -20.77 14.88
CA SER A 326 7.51 -19.41 14.34
C SER A 326 8.86 -19.33 13.66
N GLU A 327 9.03 -18.40 12.73
CA GLU A 327 10.38 -18.00 12.35
C GLU A 327 11.10 -17.40 13.58
N PRO A 328 12.44 -17.57 13.71
CA PRO A 328 13.21 -16.93 14.76
C PRO A 328 13.14 -15.41 14.64
N GLU A 329 12.63 -14.77 15.69
CA GLU A 329 12.33 -13.35 15.66
C GLU A 329 13.29 -12.56 16.54
N PRO A 330 14.00 -11.55 15.97
CA PRO A 330 15.06 -10.85 16.68
C PRO A 330 14.49 -9.98 17.81
N LEU A 331 15.10 -10.13 18.99
CA LEU A 331 14.75 -9.43 20.21
C LEU A 331 15.99 -8.86 20.89
N LEU A 332 15.85 -7.71 21.55
CA LEU A 332 16.90 -7.20 22.41
C LEU A 332 17.16 -8.18 23.56
N PRO A 333 18.41 -8.27 24.07
CA PRO A 333 18.68 -9.05 25.26
C PRO A 333 17.88 -8.54 26.47
N GLY A 334 17.34 -9.45 27.27
CA GLY A 334 16.60 -9.13 28.50
C GLY A 334 15.52 -10.15 28.84
N ARG A 335 14.78 -9.88 29.92
CA ARG A 335 13.64 -10.70 30.34
C ARG A 335 12.37 -10.27 29.62
N TYR A 336 11.61 -11.26 29.19
CA TYR A 336 10.34 -11.08 28.50
C TYR A 336 9.26 -11.89 29.19
N ARG A 337 8.04 -11.35 29.17
CA ARG A 337 6.83 -12.10 29.38
C ARG A 337 6.17 -12.35 28.04
N VAL A 338 5.74 -13.58 27.79
CA VAL A 338 5.11 -13.98 26.54
C VAL A 338 3.71 -14.52 26.85
N ARG A 339 2.74 -14.17 26.01
CA ARG A 339 1.35 -14.61 26.10
C ARG A 339 0.84 -15.00 24.73
N CYS A 340 0.16 -16.15 24.62
CA CYS A 340 -0.53 -16.54 23.40
C CYS A 340 -1.99 -16.06 23.43
N GLU A 341 -2.47 -15.52 22.30
CA GLU A 341 -3.81 -14.99 22.12
C GLU A 341 -4.41 -15.50 20.80
N THR A 342 -5.69 -15.87 20.79
CA THR A 342 -6.45 -15.99 19.54
C THR A 342 -6.91 -14.61 19.10
N HIS A 343 -6.94 -14.40 17.78
CA HIS A 343 -7.47 -13.18 17.17
C HIS A 343 -8.73 -13.53 16.38
N GLN A 344 -9.90 -13.20 16.94
CA GLN A 344 -11.18 -13.40 16.28
C GLN A 344 -11.80 -12.07 15.88
N ARG A 345 -12.45 -12.02 14.72
CA ARG A 345 -13.30 -10.87 14.36
C ARG A 345 -14.73 -11.15 14.78
N VAL A 346 -15.17 -10.56 15.89
CA VAL A 346 -16.56 -10.67 16.37
C VAL A 346 -17.26 -9.37 16.05
N ASN A 347 -18.30 -9.42 15.20
CA ASN A 347 -18.94 -8.23 14.64
C ASN A 347 -17.93 -7.25 14.02
N GLY A 348 -16.85 -7.81 13.45
CA GLY A 348 -15.74 -7.10 12.78
C GLY A 348 -14.87 -6.22 13.67
N GLU A 349 -15.07 -6.27 14.97
CA GLU A 349 -14.07 -5.84 15.93
C GLU A 349 -13.09 -7.00 16.16
N LEU A 350 -11.80 -6.68 16.22
CA LEU A 350 -10.76 -7.65 16.55
C LEU A 350 -10.80 -7.91 18.06
N VAL A 351 -11.37 -9.05 18.44
CA VAL A 351 -11.36 -9.57 19.82
C VAL A 351 -10.11 -10.42 19.99
N ARG A 352 -9.38 -10.18 21.09
CA ARG A 352 -8.19 -10.95 21.46
C ARG A 352 -8.50 -11.75 22.72
N GLU A 353 -8.41 -13.07 22.64
CA GLU A 353 -8.66 -13.94 23.79
C GLU A 353 -7.37 -14.69 24.18
N PRO A 354 -6.92 -14.60 25.44
CA PRO A 354 -5.73 -15.33 25.88
C PRO A 354 -5.98 -16.84 25.86
N MET A 355 -5.05 -17.59 25.28
CA MET A 355 -5.19 -19.05 25.06
C MET A 355 -4.61 -19.91 26.18
N ALA A 356 -3.57 -19.42 26.85
CA ALA A 356 -2.88 -20.10 27.94
C ALA A 356 -2.16 -19.05 28.81
N GLY A 357 -1.57 -19.50 29.93
CA GLY A 357 -0.89 -18.63 30.91
C GLY A 357 0.20 -17.73 30.31
N GLU A 358 0.66 -16.76 31.10
CA GLU A 358 1.83 -15.95 30.73
C GLU A 358 3.11 -16.64 31.24
N TRP A 359 4.16 -16.68 30.43
CA TRP A 359 5.45 -17.22 30.83
C TRP A 359 6.55 -16.18 30.72
N GLU A 360 7.53 -16.27 31.61
CA GLU A 360 8.71 -15.41 31.58
C GLU A 360 9.90 -16.19 30.99
N LEU A 361 10.66 -15.54 30.12
CA LEU A 361 11.89 -16.07 29.52
C LEU A 361 12.98 -15.02 29.47
N GLU A 362 14.23 -15.46 29.29
CA GLU A 362 15.38 -14.58 29.08
C GLU A 362 15.88 -14.75 27.64
N VAL A 363 15.97 -13.64 26.91
CA VAL A 363 16.64 -13.57 25.61
C VAL A 363 18.06 -13.07 25.84
N ARG A 364 19.05 -13.81 25.33
CA ARG A 364 20.47 -13.45 25.43
C ARG A 364 21.02 -13.00 24.09
N SER A 365 21.98 -12.08 24.14
CA SER A 365 22.65 -11.54 22.96
C SER A 365 23.28 -12.64 22.11
N GLY A 366 22.90 -12.72 20.83
CA GLY A 366 23.44 -13.69 19.88
C GLY A 366 22.95 -15.13 20.07
N GLU A 367 22.03 -15.37 21.00
CA GLU A 367 21.48 -16.71 21.27
C GLU A 367 20.04 -16.83 20.75
N LEU A 368 19.69 -18.04 20.29
CA LEU A 368 18.31 -18.42 19.99
C LEU A 368 17.66 -19.00 21.25
N THR A 369 16.70 -18.29 21.82
CA THR A 369 15.82 -18.77 22.89
C THR A 369 14.62 -19.47 22.26
N ARG A 370 14.46 -20.77 22.52
CA ARG A 370 13.27 -21.53 22.15
C ARG A 370 12.30 -21.59 23.33
N ALA A 371 11.04 -21.25 23.10
CA ALA A 371 9.99 -21.43 24.10
C ALA A 371 8.90 -22.36 23.55
N THR A 372 8.59 -23.40 24.31
CA THR A 372 7.50 -24.32 23.99
C THR A 372 6.20 -23.76 24.54
N VAL A 373 5.19 -23.62 23.68
CA VAL A 373 3.87 -23.10 24.05
C VAL A 373 2.84 -24.24 24.10
N GLY A 374 1.89 -24.16 25.03
CA GLY A 374 0.86 -25.19 25.22
C GLY A 374 1.18 -26.27 26.26
N GLN A 375 2.20 -26.05 27.11
CA GLN A 375 2.50 -26.89 28.27
C GLN A 375 1.80 -26.44 29.56
#